data_AF-A0A8B4TWU3-F1
#
_entry.id   AF-A0A8B4TWU3-F1
#
_cell.length_a   1.000
_cell.length_b   1.000
_cell.length_c   1.000
_cell.angle_alpha   90.00
_cell.angle_beta   90.00
_cell.angle_gamma   90.00
#
_symmetry.space_group_name_H-M   'P 1'
#
loop_
_entity.id
_entity.type
_entity.pdbx_description
1 polymer ?
#
loop_
_entity_poly.entity_id
_entity_poly.type
_entity_poly.pdbx_seq_one_letter_code
_entity_poly.pdbx_strand_id
1 'polypeptide(L)' 'MLFGHWLDRKNIPDPYKKSEEAFELVYKLIEQAGSLWASKLAS' A
#
# COMPACT_ATOMS: atom_id res chain seq x y z
N MET A 1 -3.00 -10.99 -8.29
CA MET A 1 -2.82 -9.53 -8.39
C MET A 1 -2.45 -9.01 -7.01
N LEU A 2 -1.41 -8.16 -6.87
CA LEU A 2 -0.98 -7.61 -5.58
C LEU A 2 -1.65 -6.25 -5.33
N PHE A 3 -1.88 -5.88 -4.08
CA PHE A 3 -2.44 -4.56 -3.76
C PHE A 3 -1.52 -3.43 -4.23
N GLY A 4 -0.20 -3.59 -4.09
CA GLY A 4 0.80 -2.65 -4.62
C GLY A 4 1.07 -2.73 -6.13
N HIS A 5 0.18 -3.33 -6.94
CA HIS A 5 0.43 -3.49 -8.39
C HIS A 5 0.75 -2.17 -9.11
N TRP A 6 -0.05 -1.13 -8.85
CA TRP A 6 0.13 0.20 -9.46
C TRP A 6 1.22 1.03 -8.78
N LEU A 7 1.68 0.60 -7.62
CA LEU A 7 2.80 1.20 -6.90
C LEU A 7 4.10 0.52 -7.32
N ASP A 8 4.42 0.55 -8.61
CA ASP A 8 5.62 -0.12 -9.17
C ASP A 8 5.74 -1.62 -8.81
N ARG A 9 4.58 -2.31 -8.74
CA ARG A 9 4.49 -3.72 -8.31
C ARG A 9 5.15 -4.01 -6.96
N LYS A 10 5.21 -3.00 -6.09
CA LYS A 10 5.87 -3.07 -4.79
C LYS A 10 5.09 -3.97 -3.84
N ASN A 11 5.83 -4.72 -3.04
CA ASN A 11 5.25 -5.54 -1.98
C ASN A 11 5.06 -4.69 -0.73
N ILE A 12 3.88 -4.77 -0.10
CA ILE A 12 3.59 -4.03 1.13
C ILE A 12 4.03 -4.90 2.30
N PRO A 13 4.99 -4.44 3.12
CA PRO A 13 5.50 -5.25 4.22
C PRO A 13 4.46 -5.41 5.33
N ASP A 14 4.50 -6.54 6.03
CA ASP A 14 3.62 -6.81 7.18
C ASP A 14 4.11 -6.02 8.41
N PRO A 15 3.29 -5.09 8.97
CA PRO A 15 3.66 -4.33 10.15
C PRO A 15 3.42 -5.10 11.46
N TYR A 16 2.87 -6.31 11.43
CA TYR A 16 2.52 -7.04 12.65
C TYR A 16 3.72 -7.24 13.59
N LYS A 17 3.52 -6.89 14.87
CA LYS A 17 4.55 -6.92 15.92
C LYS A 17 5.77 -6.03 15.62
N LYS A 18 5.63 -4.98 14.80
CA LYS A 18 6.65 -3.96 14.56
C LYS A 18 6.38 -2.69 15.38
N SER A 19 7.30 -1.73 15.29
CA SER A 19 7.17 -0.43 15.93
C SER A 19 6.10 0.43 15.25
N GLU A 20 5.65 1.47 15.92
CA GLU A 20 4.64 2.41 15.41
C GLU A 20 5.08 3.06 14.09
N GLU A 21 6.37 3.38 13.95
CA GLU A 21 6.92 3.95 12.71
C GLU A 21 6.81 2.97 11.54
N ALA A 22 6.94 1.66 11.79
CA ALA A 22 6.74 0.65 10.77
C ALA A 22 5.27 0.55 10.34
N PHE A 23 4.33 0.73 11.26
CA PHE A 23 2.90 0.83 10.95
C PHE A 23 2.61 2.06 10.08
N GLU A 24 3.15 3.23 10.44
CA GLU A 24 3.01 4.48 9.68
C GLU A 24 3.56 4.36 8.25
N LEU A 25 4.72 3.71 8.08
CA LEU A 25 5.28 3.46 6.75
C LEU A 25 4.39 2.54 5.91
N VAL A 26 3.84 1.48 6.52
CA VAL A 26 2.92 0.57 5.82
C VAL A 26 1.61 1.27 5.47
N TYR A 27 1.06 2.08 6.38
CA TYR A 27 -0.16 2.83 6.14
C TYR A 27 -0.02 3.75 4.91
N LYS A 28 1.08 4.50 4.80
CA LYS A 28 1.36 5.34 3.62
C LYS A 28 1.41 4.55 2.32
N LEU A 29 1.98 3.34 2.34
CA LEU A 29 2.00 2.46 1.17
C LEU A 29 0.59 1.97 0.80
N ILE A 30 -0.24 1.64 1.80
CA ILE A 30 -1.63 1.22 1.59
C ILE A 30 -2.46 2.37 1.01
N GLU A 31 -2.34 3.58 1.56
CA GLU A 31 -3.04 4.78 1.07
C GLU A 31 -2.71 5.07 -0.40
N GLN A 32 -1.43 5.09 -0.76
CA GLN A 32 -0.97 5.31 -2.13
C GLN A 32 -1.50 4.25 -3.09
N ALA A 33 -1.39 2.97 -2.71
CA ALA A 33 -1.88 1.87 -3.53
C ALA A 33 -3.40 1.94 -3.71
N GLY A 34 -4.16 2.26 -2.65
CA GLY A 34 -5.61 2.42 -2.68
C GLY A 34 -6.05 3.57 -3.59
N SER A 35 -5.39 4.72 -3.53
CA SER A 35 -5.65 5.87 -4.41
C SER A 35 -5.43 5.53 -5.88
N LEU A 36 -4.33 4.82 -6.20
CA LEU A 36 -4.05 4.37 -7.56
C LEU A 36 -5.11 3.37 -8.06
N TRP A 37 -5.53 2.42 -7.22
CA TRP A 37 -6.61 1.51 -7.57
C TRP A 37 -7.92 2.24 -7.81
N ALA A 38 -8.30 3.18 -6.94
CA ALA A 38 -9.52 3.98 -7.11
C ALA A 38 -9.48 4.75 -8.45
N SER A 39 -8.36 5.38 -8.78
CA SER A 39 -8.18 6.07 -10.06
C SER A 39 -8.26 5.13 -11.27
N LYS A 40 -7.74 3.90 -11.17
CA LYS A 40 -7.74 2.93 -12.28
C LYS A 40 -9.06 2.18 -12.45
N LEU A 41 -9.87 2.07 -11.40
CA LEU A 41 -11.17 1.37 -11.44
C LEU A 41 -12.35 2.32 -11.63
N ALA A 42 -12.15 3.62 -11.45
CA ALA A 42 -13.18 4.63 -11.73
C ALA A 42 -13.36 4.95 -13.22
N SER A 43 -12.67 4.23 -14.12
CA SER A 43 -12.79 4.34 -15.59
C SER A 43 -13.72 3.29 -16.18
#